data_AF-A0A352Z2R9-F1
#
_entry.id   AF-A0A352Z2R9-F1
#
_cell.length_a   1.000
_cell.length_b   1.000
_cell.length_c   1.000
_cell.angle_alpha   90.00
_cell.angle_beta   90.00
_cell.angle_gamma   90.00
#
_symmetry.space_group_name_H-M   'P 1'
#
loop_
_entity.id
_entity.type
_entity.pdbx_description
1 polymer ?
#
loop_
_entity_poly.entity_id
_entity_poly.type
_entity_poly.pdbx_seq_one_letter_code
_entity_poly.pdbx_strand_id
1 'polypeptide(L)'
;LMAILTVKFLECDLNAHQKYRFDAAPAVAIGLLIIPLFDTLRVFVLRLGNGKSPFKADRNHIHHILLSMGLSHLRVTIIILLVNLFFVLFSIVFQRIGVFFLILLMLIFMAVLSFVLHAQAHRHKQ
;
A
#
# COMPACT_ATOMS: atom_id res chain seq x y z
N LEU A 1 -11.43 -7.22 7.22
CA LEU A 1 -10.37 -8.21 7.55
C LEU A 1 -9.02 -7.54 7.78
N MET A 2 -8.41 -6.89 6.77
CA MET A 2 -7.07 -6.27 6.89
C MET A 2 -6.93 -5.28 8.07
N ALA A 3 -7.91 -4.40 8.28
CA ALA A 3 -7.92 -3.48 9.42
C ALA A 3 -7.91 -4.23 10.77
N ILE A 4 -8.72 -5.29 10.91
CA ILE A 4 -8.78 -6.11 12.12
C ILE A 4 -7.43 -6.79 12.37
N LEU A 5 -6.80 -7.36 11.33
CA LEU A 5 -5.48 -7.98 11.42
C LEU A 5 -4.40 -6.97 11.84
N THR A 6 -4.49 -5.74 11.33
CA THR A 6 -3.57 -4.66 11.66
C THR A 6 -3.72 -4.22 13.12
N VAL A 7 -4.96 -4.07 13.60
CA VAL A 7 -5.23 -3.76 15.01
C VAL A 7 -4.74 -4.87 15.92
N LYS A 8 -5.02 -6.15 15.59
CA LYS A 8 -4.51 -7.30 16.33
C LYS A 8 -2.98 -7.37 16.36
N PHE A 9 -2.32 -7.00 15.26
CA PHE A 9 -0.87 -6.90 15.20
C PHE A 9 -0.33 -5.85 16.19
N LEU A 10 -0.90 -4.64 16.20
CA LEU A 10 -0.51 -3.58 17.13
C LEU A 10 -0.76 -3.97 18.59
N GLU A 11 -1.90 -4.59 18.88
CA GLU A 11 -2.22 -5.09 20.21
C GLU A 11 -1.22 -6.18 20.66
N CYS A 12 -0.84 -7.08 19.75
CA CYS A 12 0.17 -8.10 20.03
C CYS A 12 1.54 -7.48 20.33
N ASP A 13 1.97 -6.49 19.56
CA ASP A 13 3.24 -5.79 19.78
C ASP A 13 3.28 -5.05 21.13
N LEU A 14 2.19 -4.38 21.50
CA LEU A 14 2.08 -3.68 22.79
C LEU A 14 2.17 -4.62 23.99
N ASN A 15 1.63 -5.84 23.85
CA ASN A 15 1.63 -6.86 24.90
C ASN A 15 2.87 -7.78 24.85
N ALA A 16 3.73 -7.64 23.83
CA ALA A 16 4.91 -8.47 23.68
C ALA A 16 5.98 -8.14 24.73
N HIS A 17 6.67 -9.17 25.22
CA HIS A 17 7.89 -8.99 26.01
C HIS A 17 8.93 -8.18 25.21
N GLN A 18 9.73 -7.36 25.90
CA GLN A 18 10.65 -6.39 25.28
C GLN A 18 11.52 -6.94 24.13
N LYS A 19 11.86 -8.23 24.17
CA LYS A 19 12.66 -8.90 23.12
C LYS A 19 11.95 -9.03 21.76
N TYR A 20 10.61 -9.00 21.73
CA TYR A 20 9.80 -9.23 20.52
C TYR A 20 9.05 -7.98 20.05
N ARG A 21 9.35 -6.81 20.63
CA ARG A 21 8.73 -5.55 20.22
C ARG A 21 9.40 -5.02 18.95
N PHE A 22 8.58 -4.49 18.05
CA PHE A 22 9.07 -3.79 16.87
C PHE A 22 9.39 -2.33 17.21
N ASP A 23 10.58 -1.89 16.82
CA ASP A 23 11.05 -0.51 17.02
C ASP A 23 10.15 0.51 16.29
N ALA A 24 9.56 0.08 15.17
CA ALA A 24 8.66 0.88 14.35
C ALA A 24 7.32 0.17 14.07
N ALA A 25 6.69 -0.39 15.10
CA ALA A 25 5.41 -1.09 14.97
C ALA A 25 4.34 -0.33 14.15
N PRO A 26 4.15 1.01 14.29
CA PRO A 26 3.20 1.74 13.46
C PRO A 26 3.54 1.74 11.96
N ALA A 27 4.83 1.76 11.62
CA ALA A 27 5.28 1.69 10.22
C ALA A 27 5.02 0.28 9.64
N VAL A 28 5.22 -0.77 10.42
CA VAL A 28 4.89 -2.15 10.02
C VAL A 28 3.39 -2.32 9.82
N ALA A 29 2.57 -1.75 10.70
CA ALA A 29 1.12 -1.72 10.56
C ALA A 29 0.67 -1.00 9.27
N ILE A 30 1.31 0.13 8.93
CA ILE A 30 1.07 0.81 7.64
C ILE A 30 1.52 -0.07 6.47
N GLY A 31 2.62 -0.82 6.60
CA GLY A 31 3.07 -1.80 5.60
C GLY A 31 2.03 -2.86 5.28
N LEU A 32 1.34 -3.40 6.29
CA LEU A 32 0.24 -4.33 6.10
C LEU A 32 -0.90 -3.72 5.28
N LEU A 33 -1.18 -2.42 5.47
CA LEU A 33 -2.27 -1.71 4.82
C LEU A 33 -1.86 -0.90 3.58
N ILE A 34 -0.59 -0.97 3.16
CA ILE A 34 -0.02 0.04 2.25
C ILE A 34 -0.77 0.15 0.93
N ILE A 35 -1.18 -0.97 0.34
CA ILE A 35 -1.88 -0.99 -0.95
C ILE A 35 -3.27 -0.33 -0.85
N PRO A 36 -4.21 -0.81 -0.01
CA PRO A 36 -5.52 -0.17 0.09
C PRO A 36 -5.44 1.26 0.63
N LEU A 37 -4.52 1.54 1.57
CA LEU A 37 -4.32 2.89 2.10
C LEU A 37 -3.85 3.84 1.01
N PHE A 38 -2.80 3.48 0.28
CA PHE A 38 -2.25 4.33 -0.77
C PHE A 38 -3.24 4.53 -1.93
N ASP A 39 -3.91 3.47 -2.36
CA ASP A 39 -4.82 3.51 -3.50
C ASP A 39 -6.05 4.40 -3.23
N THR A 40 -6.59 4.32 -2.01
CA THR A 40 -7.69 5.22 -1.58
C THR A 40 -7.22 6.67 -1.44
N LEU A 41 -6.07 6.91 -0.78
CA LEU A 41 -5.49 8.25 -0.65
C LEU A 41 -5.19 8.89 -2.00
N ARG A 42 -4.63 8.12 -2.94
CA ARG A 42 -4.31 8.60 -4.29
C ARG A 42 -5.56 9.04 -5.04
N VAL A 43 -6.60 8.20 -5.09
CA VAL A 43 -7.87 8.54 -5.76
C VAL A 43 -8.53 9.74 -5.09
N PHE A 44 -8.48 9.81 -3.77
CA PHE A 44 -8.98 10.97 -3.00
C PHE A 44 -8.28 12.26 -3.42
N VAL A 45 -6.94 12.30 -3.38
CA VAL A 45 -6.13 13.49 -3.75
C VAL A 45 -6.36 13.90 -5.20
N LEU A 46 -6.33 12.96 -6.15
CA LEU A 46 -6.55 13.24 -7.57
C LEU A 46 -7.93 13.84 -7.83
N ARG A 47 -8.95 13.46 -7.07
CA ARG A 47 -10.31 13.98 -7.24
C ARG A 47 -10.49 15.36 -6.66
N LEU A 48 -9.93 15.62 -5.48
CA LEU A 48 -9.92 16.96 -4.91
C LEU A 48 -9.23 17.94 -5.86
N GLY A 49 -8.08 17.57 -6.43
CA GLY A 49 -7.37 18.39 -7.42
C GLY A 49 -8.18 18.66 -8.69
N ASN A 50 -9.10 17.77 -9.05
CA ASN A 50 -9.99 17.92 -10.20
C ASN A 50 -11.37 18.52 -9.86
N GLY A 51 -11.57 19.03 -8.62
CA GLY A 51 -12.85 19.58 -8.16
C GLY A 51 -14.00 18.56 -8.10
N LYS A 52 -13.70 17.25 -8.12
CA LYS A 52 -14.70 16.18 -8.07
C LYS A 52 -14.89 15.69 -6.65
N SER A 53 -16.12 15.28 -6.30
CA SER A 53 -16.40 14.69 -4.99
C SER A 53 -15.56 13.42 -4.76
N PRO A 54 -14.82 13.32 -3.63
CA PRO A 54 -13.99 12.16 -3.33
C PRO A 54 -14.79 10.89 -3.04
N PHE A 55 -16.08 11.01 -2.70
CA PHE A 55 -16.94 9.90 -2.27
C PHE A 55 -17.71 9.21 -3.40
N LYS A 56 -17.53 9.63 -4.66
CA LYS A 56 -18.18 9.00 -5.82
C LYS A 56 -17.50 7.65 -6.12
N ALA A 57 -18.21 6.58 -6.48
CA ALA A 57 -17.53 5.30 -6.80
C ALA A 57 -16.53 5.48 -7.98
N ASP A 58 -15.30 4.94 -7.86
CA ASP A 58 -14.31 4.89 -8.95
C ASP A 58 -13.97 3.46 -9.35
N ARG A 59 -13.41 3.28 -10.56
CA ARG A 59 -12.83 2.04 -11.05
C ARG A 59 -11.32 2.15 -11.32
N ASN A 60 -10.67 3.25 -10.94
CA ASN A 60 -9.24 3.51 -11.19
C ASN A 60 -8.26 2.91 -10.17
N HIS A 61 -8.70 1.87 -9.45
CA HIS A 61 -7.86 1.16 -8.49
C HIS A 61 -6.75 0.36 -9.21
N ILE A 62 -5.60 0.18 -8.55
CA ILE A 62 -4.44 -0.56 -9.10
C ILE A 62 -4.84 -1.92 -9.67
N HIS A 63 -5.77 -2.62 -9.00
CA HIS A 63 -6.29 -3.90 -9.46
C HIS A 63 -6.93 -3.83 -10.86
N HIS A 64 -7.79 -2.85 -11.10
CA HIS A 64 -8.44 -2.67 -12.39
C HIS A 64 -7.47 -2.23 -13.48
N ILE A 65 -6.44 -1.44 -13.12
CA ILE A 65 -5.39 -1.04 -14.06
C ILE A 65 -4.62 -2.27 -14.54
N LEU A 66 -4.21 -3.16 -13.62
CA LEU A 66 -3.53 -4.41 -13.96
C LEU A 66 -4.40 -5.33 -14.81
N LEU A 67 -5.71 -5.44 -14.51
CA LEU A 67 -6.65 -6.18 -15.34
C LEU A 67 -6.77 -5.57 -16.76
N SER A 68 -6.76 -4.24 -16.87
CA SER A 68 -6.85 -3.57 -18.17
C SER A 68 -5.62 -3.77 -19.05
N MET A 69 -4.49 -4.22 -18.48
CA MET A 69 -3.29 -4.62 -19.22
C MET A 69 -3.37 -6.07 -19.74
N GLY A 70 -4.51 -6.76 -19.61
CA GLY A 70 -4.69 -8.14 -20.08
C GLY A 70 -4.23 -9.22 -19.11
N LEU A 71 -3.91 -8.88 -17.85
CA LEU A 71 -3.60 -9.87 -16.82
C LEU A 71 -4.86 -10.58 -16.32
N SER A 72 -4.75 -11.87 -16.04
CA SER A 72 -5.83 -12.62 -15.41
C SER A 72 -6.02 -12.20 -13.94
N HIS A 73 -7.25 -12.31 -13.44
CA HIS A 73 -7.56 -12.01 -12.03
C HIS A 73 -6.61 -12.68 -11.04
N LEU A 74 -6.24 -13.96 -11.29
CA LEU A 74 -5.29 -14.69 -10.44
C LEU A 74 -3.91 -14.04 -10.43
N ARG A 75 -3.37 -13.68 -11.61
CA ARG A 75 -2.06 -13.03 -11.72
C ARG A 75 -2.04 -11.68 -11.01
N VAL A 76 -3.10 -10.88 -11.19
CA VAL A 76 -3.23 -9.58 -10.51
C VAL A 76 -3.22 -9.74 -9.00
N THR A 77 -3.99 -10.69 -8.46
CA THR A 77 -4.03 -10.96 -7.02
C THR A 77 -2.66 -11.39 -6.48
N ILE A 78 -1.95 -12.27 -7.20
CA ILE A 78 -0.59 -12.70 -6.81
C ILE A 78 0.37 -11.52 -6.81
N ILE A 79 0.36 -10.67 -7.83
CA ILE A 79 1.23 -9.48 -7.89
C ILE A 79 0.96 -8.55 -6.71
N ILE A 80 -0.32 -8.25 -6.42
CA ILE A 80 -0.72 -7.42 -5.29
C ILE A 80 -0.24 -8.02 -3.97
N LEU A 81 -0.37 -9.34 -3.80
CA LEU A 81 0.10 -10.05 -2.60
C LEU A 81 1.62 -9.97 -2.44
N LEU A 82 2.37 -10.19 -3.52
CA LEU A 82 3.84 -10.13 -3.50
C LEU A 82 4.34 -8.71 -3.19
N VAL A 83 3.72 -7.68 -3.78
CA VAL A 83 4.05 -6.28 -3.48
C VAL A 83 3.73 -5.96 -2.02
N ASN A 84 2.59 -6.40 -1.49
CA ASN A 84 2.25 -6.19 -0.09
C ASN A 84 3.25 -6.88 0.86
N LEU A 85 3.58 -8.14 0.58
CA LEU A 85 4.57 -8.90 1.34
C LEU A 85 5.94 -8.21 1.32
N PHE A 86 6.36 -7.69 0.17
CA PHE A 86 7.59 -6.92 0.04
C PHE A 86 7.60 -5.71 1.00
N PHE A 87 6.53 -4.91 1.04
CA PHE A 87 6.47 -3.74 1.94
C PHE A 87 6.44 -4.12 3.42
N VAL A 88 5.78 -5.22 3.78
CA VAL A 88 5.81 -5.73 5.17
C VAL A 88 7.23 -6.13 5.55
N LEU A 89 7.91 -6.95 4.73
CA LEU A 89 9.29 -7.35 5.00
C LEU A 89 10.24 -6.15 5.03
N PHE A 90 10.07 -5.21 4.10
CA PHE A 90 10.81 -3.96 4.06
C PHE A 90 10.66 -3.17 5.38
N SER A 91 9.43 -3.03 5.88
CA SER A 91 9.18 -2.31 7.13
C SER A 91 9.83 -2.97 8.36
N ILE A 92 9.90 -4.30 8.38
CA ILE A 92 10.54 -5.06 9.47
C ILE A 92 12.07 -4.93 9.39
N VAL A 93 12.65 -5.02 8.20
CA VAL A 93 14.11 -4.92 8.00
C VAL A 93 14.62 -3.51 8.33
N PHE A 94 13.87 -2.47 7.95
CA PHE A 94 14.28 -1.08 8.07
C PHE A 94 13.68 -0.33 9.27
N GLN A 95 13.07 -1.04 10.23
CA GLN A 95 12.41 -0.44 11.41
C GLN A 95 13.31 0.51 12.23
N ARG A 96 14.63 0.29 12.21
CA ARG A 96 15.62 1.10 12.97
C ARG A 96 15.85 2.51 12.43
N ILE A 97 15.41 2.81 11.20
CA ILE A 97 15.51 4.16 10.61
C ILE A 97 14.52 5.13 11.30
N GLY A 98 13.55 4.59 12.04
CA GLY A 98 12.54 5.36 12.76
C GLY A 98 11.24 5.46 11.96
N VAL A 99 10.14 5.59 12.71
CA VAL A 99 8.77 5.47 12.19
C VAL A 99 8.49 6.47 11.06
N PHE A 100 8.82 7.74 11.26
CA PHE A 100 8.52 8.80 10.29
C PHE A 100 9.23 8.57 8.95
N PHE A 101 10.55 8.37 8.97
CA PHE A 101 11.34 8.17 7.77
C PHE A 101 10.96 6.89 7.02
N LEU A 102 10.66 5.82 7.75
CA LEU A 102 10.26 4.55 7.15
C LEU A 102 8.91 4.67 6.42
N ILE A 103 7.91 5.29 7.05
CA ILE A 103 6.61 5.55 6.42
C ILE A 103 6.79 6.42 5.17
N LEU A 104 7.57 7.50 5.27
CA LEU A 104 7.82 8.40 4.14
C LEU A 104 8.46 7.64 2.96
N LEU A 105 9.47 6.82 3.23
CA LEU A 105 10.15 6.02 2.22
C LEU A 105 9.20 5.04 1.52
N MET A 106 8.35 4.36 2.30
CA MET A 106 7.35 3.43 1.75
C MET A 106 6.32 4.16 0.87
N LEU A 107 5.86 5.34 1.29
CA LEU A 107 4.92 6.15 0.49
C LEU A 107 5.56 6.63 -0.82
N ILE A 108 6.82 7.08 -0.78
CA ILE A 108 7.56 7.49 -1.99
C ILE A 108 7.72 6.30 -2.94
N PHE A 109 8.15 5.15 -2.43
CA PHE A 109 8.30 3.94 -3.24
C PHE A 109 6.98 3.54 -3.89
N MET A 110 5.88 3.55 -3.12
CA MET A 110 4.56 3.22 -3.64
C MET A 110 4.07 4.23 -4.69
N ALA A 111 4.36 5.51 -4.50
CA ALA A 111 4.06 6.55 -5.48
C ALA A 111 4.81 6.35 -6.80
N VAL A 112 6.11 6.03 -6.74
CA VAL A 112 6.91 5.72 -7.93
C VAL A 112 6.36 4.48 -8.63
N LEU A 113 6.08 3.40 -7.91
CA LEU A 113 5.51 2.18 -8.48
C LEU A 113 4.16 2.45 -9.16
N SER A 114 3.29 3.21 -8.49
CA SER A 114 1.98 3.60 -9.04
C SER A 114 2.12 4.45 -10.30
N PHE A 115 3.06 5.40 -10.33
CA PHE A 115 3.34 6.23 -11.50
C PHE A 115 3.84 5.39 -12.68
N VAL A 116 4.80 4.48 -12.46
CA VAL A 116 5.33 3.58 -13.49
C VAL A 116 4.21 2.70 -14.06
N LEU A 117 3.38 2.11 -13.19
CA LEU A 117 2.24 1.29 -13.63
C LEU A 117 1.26 2.08 -14.50
N HIS A 118 0.93 3.33 -14.12
CA HIS A 118 0.06 4.17 -14.94
C HIS A 118 0.71 4.54 -16.28
N ALA A 119 2.00 4.90 -16.28
CA ALA A 119 2.72 5.21 -17.50
C ALA A 119 2.76 4.02 -18.47
N GLN A 120 2.94 2.80 -17.95
CA GLN A 120 2.87 1.57 -18.74
C GLN A 120 1.45 1.29 -19.25
N ALA A 121 0.43 1.52 -18.41
CA ALA A 121 -0.97 1.32 -18.80
C ALA A 121 -1.39 2.22 -19.97
N HIS A 122 -0.89 3.46 -19.99
CA HIS A 122 -1.12 4.39 -21.09
C HIS A 122 -0.45 3.95 -22.39
N ARG A 123 0.74 3.34 -22.33
CA ARG A 123 1.44 2.79 -23.50
C ARG A 123 0.74 1.57 -24.09
N HIS A 124 0.14 0.72 -23.24
CA HIS A 124 -0.51 -0.51 -23.68
C HIS A 124 -1.88 -0.29 -24.36
N LYS A 125 -2.42 0.94 -24.30
CA LYS A 125 -3.67 1.37 -24.95
C LYS A 125 -3.45 2.08 -26.29
N GLN A 126 -2.21 2.40 -26.66
CA GLN A 126 -1.82 2.94 -27.96
C GLN A 126 -1.43 1.80 -28.89
#